data_AF-A0AAV1J3A5-F1
#
_entry.id   AF-A0AAV1J3A5-F1
#
_cell.length_a   1.000
_cell.length_b   1.000
_cell.length_c   1.000
_cell.angle_alpha   90.00
_cell.angle_beta   90.00
_cell.angle_gamma   90.00
#
_symmetry.space_group_name_H-M   'P 1'
#
loop_
_entity.id
_entity.type
_entity.pdbx_description
1 polymer ?
#
loop_
_entity_poly.entity_id
_entity_poly.type
_entity_poly.pdbx_seq_one_letter_code
_entity_poly.pdbx_strand_id
1 'polypeptide(L)'
;MGLYPFDYCCFCIDLRLGSLIIGYINLIGNIALLVLTVFGIEGGVLLESLNLVGAYELGVELIAGNSILLIIIAIFIIFTVLLLYGLHKNRRSFIKAYLIYSGIFIIIYAIIFFVALGNGRTGAADIAENVITLLLSIYFILVIKSYYDSVQVQDVQVAYRP
;
A
#
# COMPACT_ATOMS: atom_id res chain seq x y z
N MET A 1 -28.97 -14.14 15.01
CA MET A 1 -28.50 -12.74 14.90
C MET A 1 -27.23 -12.76 14.06
N GLY A 2 -27.39 -12.65 12.75
CA GLY A 2 -26.28 -12.57 11.79
C GLY A 2 -26.21 -11.14 11.25
N LEU A 3 -25.06 -10.51 11.39
CA LEU A 3 -24.77 -9.17 10.86
C LEU A 3 -23.24 -8.98 10.68
N TYR A 4 -22.57 -9.99 10.14
CA TYR A 4 -21.25 -9.82 9.52
C TYR A 4 -21.38 -10.20 8.04
N PRO A 5 -21.45 -9.23 7.10
CA PRO A 5 -21.69 -9.55 5.70
C PRO A 5 -20.46 -10.12 4.96
N PHE A 6 -19.35 -10.39 5.65
CA PHE A 6 -18.14 -10.93 5.03
C PHE A 6 -17.47 -11.98 5.93
N ASP A 7 -18.11 -13.15 6.11
CA ASP A 7 -17.39 -14.34 6.61
C ASP A 7 -16.39 -14.87 5.56
N TYR A 8 -16.51 -14.45 4.30
CA TYR A 8 -15.73 -14.91 3.18
C TYR A 8 -15.20 -13.74 2.35
N CYS A 9 -13.90 -13.72 2.07
CA CYS A 9 -13.32 -12.90 1.01
C CYS A 9 -13.47 -13.69 -0.30
N CYS A 10 -14.05 -13.10 -1.36
CA CYS A 10 -14.33 -13.81 -2.62
C CYS A 10 -15.12 -15.13 -2.46
N PHE A 11 -16.26 -15.10 -1.77
CA PHE A 11 -17.25 -16.20 -1.67
C PHE A 11 -16.80 -17.55 -1.06
N CYS A 12 -15.49 -17.82 -0.90
CA CYS A 12 -14.98 -19.13 -0.48
C CYS A 12 -13.69 -19.12 0.36
N ILE A 13 -13.05 -17.97 0.60
CA ILE A 13 -11.75 -17.91 1.31
C ILE A 13 -11.96 -17.31 2.70
N ASP A 14 -11.44 -18.01 3.73
CA ASP A 14 -11.40 -17.54 5.11
C ASP A 14 -10.82 -16.11 5.16
N LEU A 15 -11.50 -15.22 5.89
CA LEU A 15 -11.11 -13.81 6.03
C LEU A 15 -9.65 -13.63 6.52
N ARG A 16 -9.18 -14.59 7.32
CA ARG A 16 -7.79 -14.68 7.78
C ARG A 16 -6.82 -14.98 6.64
N LEU A 17 -7.18 -15.89 5.73
CA LEU A 17 -6.32 -16.31 4.63
C LEU A 17 -6.29 -15.23 3.54
N GLY A 18 -7.44 -14.59 3.26
CA GLY A 18 -7.53 -13.45 2.33
C GLY A 18 -6.70 -12.23 2.76
N SER A 19 -6.79 -11.83 4.03
CA SER A 19 -5.97 -10.72 4.55
C SER A 19 -4.47 -11.02 4.55
N LEU A 20 -4.09 -12.28 4.77
CA LEU A 20 -2.71 -12.74 4.77
C LEU A 20 -2.14 -12.79 3.34
N ILE A 21 -2.92 -13.26 2.35
CA ILE A 21 -2.58 -13.18 0.92
C ILE A 21 -2.34 -11.72 0.51
N ILE A 22 -3.27 -10.82 0.84
CA ILE A 22 -3.15 -9.39 0.49
C ILE A 22 -1.89 -8.78 1.12
N GLY A 23 -1.61 -9.10 2.38
CA GLY A 23 -0.39 -8.65 3.04
C GLY A 23 0.89 -9.10 2.30
N TYR A 24 0.94 -10.36 1.86
CA TYR A 24 2.09 -10.86 1.08
C TYR A 24 2.18 -10.25 -0.31
N ILE A 25 1.06 -10.06 -1.01
CA ILE A 25 1.03 -9.37 -2.31
C ILE A 25 1.57 -7.96 -2.15
N ASN A 26 1.16 -7.25 -1.11
CA ASN A 26 1.66 -5.90 -0.82
C ASN A 26 3.17 -5.93 -0.49
N LEU A 27 3.64 -6.92 0.27
CA LEU A 27 5.07 -7.07 0.56
C LEU A 27 5.89 -7.32 -0.71
N ILE A 28 5.45 -8.24 -1.56
CA ILE A 28 6.10 -8.55 -2.84
C ILE A 28 6.08 -7.31 -3.75
N GLY A 29 4.96 -6.59 -3.82
CA GLY A 29 4.83 -5.34 -4.56
C GLY A 29 5.83 -4.27 -4.09
N ASN A 30 5.96 -4.09 -2.77
CA ASN A 30 6.94 -3.15 -2.21
C ASN A 30 8.39 -3.58 -2.49
N ILE A 31 8.70 -4.87 -2.46
CA ILE A 31 10.04 -5.39 -2.82
C ILE A 31 10.32 -5.16 -4.31
N ALA A 32 9.37 -5.48 -5.18
CA ALA A 32 9.51 -5.24 -6.62
C ALA A 32 9.71 -3.75 -6.92
N LEU A 33 8.94 -2.88 -6.25
CA LEU A 33 9.08 -1.43 -6.38
C LEU A 33 10.44 -0.95 -5.86
N LEU A 34 10.94 -1.50 -4.74
CA LEU A 34 12.28 -1.20 -4.23
C LEU A 34 13.37 -1.54 -5.24
N VAL A 35 13.27 -2.69 -5.92
CA VAL A 35 14.21 -3.06 -6.97
C VAL A 35 14.15 -2.07 -8.14
N LEU A 36 12.95 -1.70 -8.58
CA LEU A 36 12.76 -0.72 -9.65
C LEU A 36 13.31 0.67 -9.29
N THR A 37 13.15 1.13 -8.05
CA THR A 37 13.68 2.44 -7.65
C THR A 37 15.21 2.46 -7.61
N VAL A 38 15.84 1.35 -7.21
CA VAL A 38 17.31 1.21 -7.28
C VAL A 38 17.81 1.31 -8.72
N PHE A 39 17.19 0.58 -9.65
CA PHE A 39 17.51 0.71 -11.08
C PHE A 39 17.23 2.13 -11.62
N GLY A 40 16.19 2.80 -11.11
CA GLY A 40 15.89 4.19 -11.43
C GLY A 40 17.01 5.16 -11.01
N ILE A 41 17.62 4.93 -9.84
CA ILE A 41 18.77 5.71 -9.36
C ILE A 41 20.00 5.45 -10.25
N GLU A 42 20.31 4.19 -10.55
CA GLU A 42 21.41 3.84 -11.45
C GLU A 42 21.24 4.47 -12.84
N GLY A 43 20.02 4.43 -13.38
CA GLY A 43 19.67 5.09 -14.63
C GLY A 43 19.85 6.62 -14.56
N GLY A 44 19.47 7.25 -13.46
CA GLY A 44 19.67 8.66 -13.22
C GLY A 44 21.15 9.07 -13.19
N VAL A 45 22.00 8.30 -12.48
CA VAL A 45 23.45 8.52 -12.42
C VAL A 45 24.10 8.36 -13.79
N LEU A 46 23.67 7.36 -14.57
CA LEU A 46 24.16 7.17 -15.92
C LEU A 46 23.82 8.37 -16.82
N LEU A 47 22.60 8.90 -16.74
CA LEU A 47 22.18 10.06 -17.52
C LEU A 47 22.91 11.35 -17.10
N GLU A 48 23.15 11.53 -15.80
CA GLU A 48 23.97 12.63 -15.28
C GLU A 48 25.39 12.58 -15.87
N SER A 49 25.98 11.39 -15.95
CA SER A 49 27.35 11.20 -16.46
C SER A 49 27.54 11.57 -17.94
N LEU A 50 26.47 11.65 -18.73
CA LEU A 50 26.52 12.02 -20.16
C LEU A 50 26.76 13.53 -20.37
N ASN A 51 26.53 14.39 -19.36
CA ASN A 51 26.74 15.84 -19.44
C ASN A 51 26.03 16.55 -20.61
N LEU A 52 24.92 15.99 -21.11
CA LEU A 52 24.08 16.65 -22.11
C LEU A 52 23.00 17.47 -21.38
N VAL A 53 22.81 18.74 -21.75
CA VAL A 53 21.94 19.70 -21.02
C VAL A 53 20.54 19.12 -20.72
N GLY A 54 19.93 18.36 -21.63
CA GLY A 54 18.63 17.72 -21.38
C GLY A 54 18.69 16.39 -20.59
N ALA A 55 19.76 15.61 -20.72
CA ALA A 55 19.91 14.34 -20.00
C ALA A 55 20.35 14.55 -18.55
N TYR A 56 21.15 15.59 -18.31
CA TYR A 56 21.61 15.99 -16.98
C TYR A 56 20.43 16.38 -16.07
N GLU A 57 19.54 17.26 -16.53
CA GLU A 57 18.39 17.71 -15.73
C GLU A 57 17.45 16.55 -15.38
N LEU A 58 17.16 15.68 -16.35
CA LEU A 58 16.36 14.47 -16.12
C LEU A 58 17.05 13.49 -15.16
N GLY A 59 18.37 13.34 -15.26
CA GLY A 59 19.17 12.49 -14.38
C GLY A 59 19.08 12.96 -12.92
N VAL A 60 19.26 14.26 -12.67
CA VAL A 60 19.13 14.86 -11.33
C VAL A 60 17.71 14.68 -10.77
N GLU A 61 16.68 14.90 -11.59
CA GLU A 61 15.28 14.71 -11.19
C GLU A 61 14.99 13.25 -10.81
N LEU A 62 15.47 12.28 -11.61
CA LEU A 62 15.32 10.86 -11.34
C LEU A 62 16.05 10.43 -10.06
N ILE A 63 17.27 10.90 -9.82
CA ILE A 63 18.02 10.59 -8.60
C ILE A 63 17.28 11.14 -7.39
N ALA A 64 16.89 12.42 -7.42
CA ALA A 64 16.22 13.06 -6.29
C ALA A 64 14.87 12.40 -5.98
N GLY A 65 14.05 12.15 -7.01
CA GLY A 65 12.75 11.53 -6.88
C GLY A 65 12.83 10.09 -6.35
N ASN A 66 13.69 9.26 -6.94
CA ASN A 66 13.82 7.87 -6.51
C ASN A 66 14.47 7.73 -5.13
N SER A 67 15.37 8.64 -4.74
CA SER A 67 15.97 8.64 -3.39
C SER A 67 14.93 8.87 -2.30
N ILE A 68 14.02 9.83 -2.51
CA ILE A 68 12.91 10.09 -1.58
C ILE A 68 11.96 8.90 -1.55
N LEU A 69 11.62 8.36 -2.72
CA LEU A 69 10.72 7.22 -2.85
C LEU A 69 11.28 5.97 -2.15
N LEU A 70 12.58 5.74 -2.20
CA LEU A 70 13.26 4.62 -1.53
C LEU A 70 13.06 4.65 0.00
N ILE A 71 13.14 5.84 0.62
CA ILE A 71 12.89 6.00 2.06
C ILE A 71 11.42 5.68 2.38
N ILE A 72 10.49 6.16 1.55
CA ILE A 72 9.06 5.91 1.73
C ILE A 72 8.75 4.40 1.62
N ILE A 73 9.33 3.71 0.64
CA ILE A 73 9.15 2.26 0.46
C ILE A 73 9.72 1.48 1.66
N ALA A 74 10.88 1.88 2.19
CA ALA A 74 11.43 1.24 3.38
C ALA A 74 10.46 1.31 4.58
N ILE A 75 9.81 2.46 4.77
CA ILE A 75 8.76 2.64 5.79
C ILE A 75 7.56 1.73 5.50
N PHE A 76 7.11 1.64 4.24
CA PHE A 76 6.00 0.75 3.86
C PHE A 76 6.29 -0.72 4.13
N ILE A 77 7.52 -1.18 3.87
CA ILE A 77 7.91 -2.56 4.16
C ILE A 77 7.81 -2.83 5.66
N ILE A 78 8.30 -1.92 6.51
CA ILE A 78 8.22 -2.06 7.97
C ILE A 78 6.76 -2.21 8.41
N PHE A 79 5.87 -1.32 7.97
CA PHE A 79 4.45 -1.40 8.32
C PHE A 79 3.77 -2.66 7.78
N THR A 80 4.15 -3.13 6.58
CA THR A 80 3.62 -4.36 5.99
C THR A 80 4.07 -5.60 6.76
N VAL A 81 5.32 -5.64 7.23
CA VAL A 81 5.83 -6.72 8.09
C VAL A 81 5.13 -6.70 9.47
N LEU A 82 4.91 -5.51 10.04
CA LEU A 82 4.13 -5.36 11.29
C LEU A 82 2.69 -5.86 11.12
N LEU A 83 2.06 -5.57 9.97
CA LEU A 83 0.74 -6.10 9.63
C LEU A 83 0.78 -7.63 9.54
N LEU A 84 1.72 -8.21 8.80
CA LEU A 84 1.88 -9.67 8.68
C LEU A 84 2.08 -10.32 10.05
N TYR A 85 2.94 -9.75 10.89
CA TYR A 85 3.15 -10.21 12.25
C TYR A 85 1.87 -10.13 13.10
N GLY A 86 1.12 -9.02 12.96
CA GLY A 86 -0.19 -8.82 13.59
C GLY A 86 -1.23 -9.86 13.15
N LEU A 87 -1.26 -10.21 11.86
CA LEU A 87 -2.15 -11.23 11.29
C LEU A 87 -1.77 -12.65 11.76
N HIS A 88 -0.48 -12.99 11.77
CA HIS A 88 -0.01 -14.30 12.25
C HIS A 88 -0.29 -14.50 13.74
N LYS A 89 -0.03 -13.49 14.57
CA LYS A 89 -0.18 -13.56 16.02
C LYS A 89 -1.57 -13.16 16.52
N ASN A 90 -2.49 -12.83 15.61
CA ASN A 90 -3.84 -12.33 15.87
C ASN A 90 -3.88 -11.14 16.86
N ARG A 91 -2.88 -10.25 16.79
CA ARG A 91 -2.73 -9.11 17.72
C ARG A 91 -3.32 -7.86 17.09
N ARG A 92 -4.50 -7.47 17.57
CA ARG A 92 -5.29 -6.33 17.07
C ARG A 92 -4.53 -5.00 17.02
N SER A 93 -3.67 -4.72 18.00
CA SER A 93 -2.99 -3.42 18.09
C SER A 93 -2.13 -3.10 16.86
N PHE A 94 -1.44 -4.10 16.30
CA PHE A 94 -0.60 -3.90 15.11
C PHE A 94 -1.44 -3.69 13.85
N ILE A 95 -2.58 -4.37 13.75
CA ILE A 95 -3.52 -4.23 12.63
C ILE A 95 -4.15 -2.83 12.64
N LYS A 96 -4.52 -2.29 13.81
CA LYS A 96 -5.03 -0.91 13.93
C LYS A 96 -4.01 0.13 13.47
N ALA A 97 -2.75 -0.03 13.89
CA ALA A 97 -1.69 0.90 13.51
C ALA A 97 -1.51 0.96 11.98
N TYR A 98 -1.51 -0.19 11.32
CA TYR A 98 -1.48 -0.28 9.86
C TYR A 98 -2.71 0.37 9.20
N LEU A 99 -3.92 0.11 9.72
CA LEU A 99 -5.16 0.67 9.16
C LEU A 99 -5.20 2.21 9.23
N ILE A 100 -4.77 2.79 10.35
CA ILE A 100 -4.69 4.25 10.51
C ILE A 100 -3.68 4.82 9.52
N TYR A 101 -2.50 4.21 9.47
CA TYR A 101 -1.43 4.60 8.55
C TYR A 101 -1.87 4.54 7.08
N SER A 102 -2.43 3.41 6.65
CA SER A 102 -2.89 3.19 5.28
C SER A 102 -4.03 4.14 4.89
N GLY A 103 -4.94 4.46 5.82
CA GLY A 103 -6.00 5.44 5.60
C GLY A 103 -5.47 6.86 5.34
N ILE A 104 -4.47 7.31 6.11
CA ILE A 104 -3.83 8.62 5.90
C ILE A 104 -3.19 8.68 4.52
N PHE A 105 -2.46 7.62 4.12
CA PHE A 105 -1.81 7.58 2.81
C PHE A 105 -2.79 7.58 1.64
N ILE A 106 -3.94 6.91 1.75
CA ILE A 106 -4.99 6.98 0.72
C ILE A 106 -5.50 8.42 0.54
N ILE A 107 -5.68 9.17 1.63
CA ILE A 107 -6.15 10.55 1.55
C ILE A 107 -5.11 11.43 0.86
N ILE A 108 -3.83 11.29 1.23
CA ILE A 108 -2.73 12.02 0.58
C ILE A 108 -2.68 11.68 -0.92
N TYR A 109 -2.76 10.40 -1.27
CA TYR A 109 -2.74 9.95 -2.66
C TYR A 109 -3.93 10.49 -3.46
N ALA A 110 -5.13 10.52 -2.87
CA ALA A 110 -6.30 11.11 -3.50
C ALA A 110 -6.10 12.62 -3.78
N ILE A 111 -5.52 13.37 -2.85
CA ILE A 111 -5.23 14.81 -3.05
C ILE A 111 -4.25 15.00 -4.20
N ILE A 112 -3.16 14.23 -4.23
CA ILE A 112 -2.16 14.29 -5.31
C ILE A 112 -2.81 13.98 -6.66
N PHE A 113 -3.69 12.97 -6.71
CA PHE A 113 -4.44 12.62 -7.91
C PHE A 113 -5.32 13.78 -8.42
N PHE A 114 -6.06 14.45 -7.55
CA PHE A 114 -6.86 15.62 -7.95
C PHE A 114 -6.01 16.80 -8.43
N VAL A 115 -4.86 17.03 -7.81
CA VAL A 115 -3.90 18.07 -8.26
C VAL A 115 -3.33 17.71 -9.64
N ALA A 116 -2.98 16.44 -9.87
CA ALA A 116 -2.46 15.96 -11.15
C ALA A 116 -3.50 16.08 -12.28
N LEU A 117 -4.78 15.79 -11.99
CA LEU A 117 -5.90 16.02 -12.91
C LEU A 117 -6.06 17.51 -13.26
N GLY A 118 -6.00 18.39 -12.26
CA GLY A 118 -6.17 19.84 -12.46
C GLY A 118 -5.05 20.48 -13.30
N ASN A 119 -3.85 19.89 -13.30
CA ASN A 119 -2.72 20.38 -14.08
C ASN A 119 -2.76 19.99 -15.57
N GLY A 120 -3.74 19.18 -16.01
CA GLY A 120 -3.93 18.81 -17.41
C GLY A 120 -2.78 18.02 -18.05
N ARG A 121 -1.82 17.55 -17.23
CA ARG A 121 -0.63 16.80 -17.66
C ARG A 121 -0.83 15.29 -17.71
N THR A 122 -2.04 14.81 -17.41
CA THR A 122 -2.35 13.39 -17.30
C THR A 122 -3.11 12.91 -18.53
N GLY A 123 -2.59 11.88 -19.20
CA GLY A 123 -3.28 11.21 -20.29
C GLY A 123 -4.42 10.34 -19.77
N ALA A 124 -5.35 9.94 -20.66
CA ALA A 124 -6.46 9.05 -20.29
C ALA A 124 -5.99 7.71 -19.70
N ALA A 125 -4.82 7.21 -20.15
CA ALA A 125 -4.19 6.01 -19.61
C ALA A 125 -3.74 6.21 -18.16
N ASP A 126 -3.05 7.32 -17.86
CA ASP A 126 -2.59 7.66 -16.51
C ASP A 126 -3.76 7.80 -15.54
N ILE A 127 -4.86 8.40 -16.01
CA ILE A 127 -6.08 8.55 -15.21
C ILE A 127 -6.66 7.18 -14.88
N ALA A 128 -6.78 6.29 -15.86
CA ALA A 128 -7.29 4.94 -15.65
C ALA A 128 -6.42 4.13 -14.67
N GLU A 129 -5.10 4.20 -14.82
CA GLU A 129 -4.16 3.52 -13.92
C GLU A 129 -4.28 4.01 -12.48
N ASN A 130 -4.31 5.34 -12.27
CA ASN A 130 -4.45 5.93 -10.94
C ASN A 130 -5.80 5.56 -10.30
N VAL A 131 -6.90 5.56 -11.07
CA VAL A 131 -8.23 5.17 -10.59
C VAL A 131 -8.26 3.69 -10.18
N ILE A 132 -7.72 2.80 -11.01
CA ILE A 132 -7.64 1.37 -10.71
C ILE A 132 -6.81 1.16 -9.44
N THR A 133 -5.65 1.81 -9.34
CA THR A 133 -4.77 1.72 -8.17
C THR A 133 -5.45 2.21 -6.89
N LEU A 134 -6.21 3.30 -6.99
CA LEU A 134 -6.96 3.86 -5.85
C LEU A 134 -8.09 2.92 -5.41
N LEU A 135 -8.86 2.37 -6.35
CA LEU A 135 -9.90 1.37 -6.05
C LEU A 135 -9.31 0.11 -5.40
N LEU A 136 -8.18 -0.36 -5.91
CA LEU A 136 -7.49 -1.54 -5.40
C LEU A 136 -6.94 -1.30 -3.99
N SER A 137 -6.42 -0.09 -3.73
CA SER A 137 -5.98 0.34 -2.41
C SER A 137 -7.14 0.43 -1.41
N ILE A 138 -8.28 1.00 -1.81
CA ILE A 138 -9.50 1.02 -0.99
C ILE A 138 -9.96 -0.40 -0.67
N TYR A 139 -9.97 -1.28 -1.67
CA TYR A 139 -10.34 -2.68 -1.48
C TYR A 139 -9.44 -3.36 -0.44
N PHE A 140 -8.12 -3.15 -0.50
CA PHE A 140 -7.20 -3.69 0.50
C PHE A 140 -7.49 -3.19 1.92
N ILE A 141 -7.77 -1.90 2.10
CA ILE A 141 -8.15 -1.36 3.42
C ILE A 141 -9.48 -1.97 3.89
N LEU A 142 -10.47 -2.10 3.02
CA LEU A 142 -11.77 -2.69 3.37
C LEU A 142 -11.62 -4.14 3.83
N VAL A 143 -10.80 -4.95 3.15
CA VAL A 143 -10.56 -6.34 3.55
C VAL A 143 -9.86 -6.42 4.90
N ILE A 144 -8.82 -5.61 5.13
CA ILE A 144 -8.09 -5.60 6.42
C ILE A 144 -8.98 -5.07 7.55
N LYS A 145 -9.82 -4.06 7.28
CA LYS A 145 -10.80 -3.55 8.24
C LYS A 145 -11.83 -4.61 8.60
N SER A 146 -12.35 -5.32 7.59
CA SER A 146 -13.29 -6.42 7.82
C SER A 146 -12.65 -7.52 8.68
N TYR A 147 -11.38 -7.84 8.46
CA TYR A 147 -10.64 -8.76 9.33
C TYR A 147 -10.51 -8.20 10.75
N TYR A 148 -10.13 -6.93 10.90
CA TYR A 148 -10.02 -6.28 12.20
C TYR A 148 -11.33 -6.34 13.02
N ASP A 149 -12.47 -6.09 12.37
CA ASP A 149 -13.79 -6.18 13.01
C ASP A 149 -14.14 -7.62 13.40
N SER A 150 -13.82 -8.62 12.57
CA SER A 150 -14.01 -10.03 12.92
C SER A 150 -13.18 -10.45 14.13
N VAL A 151 -11.92 -10.01 14.19
CA VAL A 151 -11.06 -10.25 15.34
C VAL A 151 -11.67 -9.55 16.54
N GLN A 152 -12.19 -8.31 16.41
CA GLN A 152 -12.87 -7.53 17.47
C GLN A 152 -13.93 -8.32 18.23
N VAL A 153 -14.70 -9.10 17.50
CA VAL A 153 -15.83 -9.87 18.04
C VAL A 153 -15.34 -11.10 18.81
N GLN A 154 -14.26 -11.75 18.35
CA GLN A 154 -13.70 -12.93 19.00
C GLN A 154 -13.23 -12.65 20.44
N ASP A 155 -12.39 -11.64 20.70
CA ASP A 155 -11.94 -11.37 22.08
C ASP A 155 -13.10 -10.92 22.99
N VAL A 156 -14.16 -10.31 22.46
CA VAL A 156 -15.35 -9.98 23.28
C VAL A 156 -16.08 -11.26 23.68
N GLN A 157 -16.20 -12.24 22.78
CA GLN A 157 -16.79 -13.55 23.08
C GLN A 157 -15.93 -14.38 24.03
N VAL A 158 -14.60 -14.30 23.94
CA VAL A 158 -13.68 -14.97 24.86
C VAL A 158 -13.73 -14.34 26.26
N ALA A 159 -13.87 -13.02 26.36
CA ALA A 159 -14.00 -12.34 27.65
C ALA A 159 -15.32 -12.65 28.38
N TYR A 160 -16.35 -13.11 27.66
CA TYR A 160 -17.68 -13.45 28.20
C TYR A 160 -17.95 -14.95 28.31
N ARG A 161 -16.97 -15.81 28.00
CA ARG A 161 -17.10 -17.26 28.21
C ARG A 161 -16.74 -17.56 29.69
N PRO A 162 -17.69 -17.97 30.54
CA PRO A 162 -17.47 -18.22 31.97
C PRO A 162 -16.54 -19.40 32.23
#